data_AF-A0A3C0GJA3-F1
#
_entry.id   AF-A0A3C0GJA3-F1
#
_cell.length_a   1.000
_cell.length_b   1.000
_cell.length_c   1.000
_cell.angle_alpha   90.00
_cell.angle_beta   90.00
_cell.angle_gamma   90.00
#
_symmetry.space_group_name_H-M   'P 1'
#
loop_
_entity.id
_entity.type
_entity.pdbx_description
1 polymer ?
#
loop_
_entity_poly.entity_id
_entity_poly.type
_entity_poly.pdbx_seq_one_letter_code
_entity_poly.pdbx_strand_id
1 'polypeptide(L)'
;MAEYTFDVQKLYIEMLLADAESFARAQNIFKPESFDRKLQPIAKFVKDYMDEYKVMPDVEQVNAKHDIKLKSAKDLDPSHFNWLLDEFETFSRHKALEHAILQSADLLEKGDYAPVEDMVKDAVNVGLTRDLGTDYFEDPKGRLEALKANNGQVSTGWQNIDKKLFGGFNRGELN
;
A
#
# COMPACT_ATOMS: atom_id res chain seq x y z
N MET A 1 3.99 -23.13 -4.29
CA MET A 1 4.68 -21.88 -3.95
C MET A 1 4.83 -21.10 -5.23
N ALA A 2 4.27 -19.90 -5.34
CA ALA A 2 4.50 -19.06 -6.50
C ALA A 2 6.01 -18.76 -6.56
N GLU A 3 6.70 -19.26 -7.57
CA GLU A 3 8.10 -18.90 -7.77
C GLU A 3 8.14 -17.47 -8.30
N TYR A 4 8.47 -16.52 -7.42
CA TYR A 4 8.72 -15.12 -7.79
C TYR A 4 10.05 -15.01 -8.53
N THR A 5 10.12 -15.62 -9.70
CA THR A 5 11.30 -15.62 -10.56
C THR A 5 11.61 -14.19 -11.03
N PHE A 6 12.85 -14.00 -11.48
CA PHE A 6 13.32 -12.72 -12.03
C PHE A 6 12.37 -12.19 -13.12
N ASP A 7 11.85 -13.06 -13.98
CA ASP A 7 10.98 -12.66 -15.09
C ASP A 7 9.61 -12.17 -14.61
N VAL A 8 9.05 -12.79 -13.57
CA VAL A 8 7.77 -12.36 -12.96
C VAL A 8 7.94 -11.00 -12.28
N GLN A 9 9.02 -10.80 -11.55
CA GLN A 9 9.30 -9.52 -10.91
C GLN A 9 9.55 -8.40 -11.92
N LYS A 10 10.23 -8.73 -13.02
CA LYS A 10 10.42 -7.81 -14.15
C LYS A 10 9.07 -7.42 -14.77
N LEU A 11 8.18 -8.38 -14.99
CA LEU A 11 6.84 -8.12 -15.50
C LEU A 11 6.05 -7.16 -14.60
N TYR A 12 6.15 -7.29 -13.28
CA TYR A 12 5.51 -6.34 -12.36
C TYR A 12 5.96 -4.91 -12.59
N ILE A 13 7.26 -4.67 -12.77
CA ILE A 13 7.80 -3.33 -13.06
C ILE A 13 7.31 -2.84 -14.42
N GLU A 14 7.31 -3.70 -15.45
CA GLU A 14 6.83 -3.34 -16.79
C GLU A 14 5.36 -2.94 -16.81
N MET A 15 4.51 -3.68 -16.09
CA MET A 15 3.08 -3.36 -15.99
C MET A 15 2.82 -2.12 -15.13
N LEU A 16 3.54 -1.96 -14.02
CA LEU A 16 3.42 -0.78 -13.16
C LEU A 16 3.89 0.51 -13.87
N LEU A 17 4.90 0.42 -14.75
CA LEU A 17 5.32 1.54 -15.60
C LEU A 17 4.30 1.92 -16.66
N ALA A 18 3.44 0.98 -17.08
CA ALA A 18 2.44 1.22 -18.12
C ALA A 18 1.21 1.99 -17.57
N ASP A 19 0.91 1.86 -16.28
CA ASP A 19 -0.22 2.54 -15.65
C ASP A 19 0.17 3.25 -14.33
N ALA A 20 0.14 4.58 -14.38
CA ALA A 20 0.45 5.42 -13.23
C ALA A 20 -0.58 5.27 -12.10
N GLU A 21 -1.84 4.95 -12.40
CA GLU A 21 -2.87 4.79 -11.38
C GLU A 21 -2.61 3.54 -10.52
N SER A 22 -2.31 2.41 -11.16
CA SER A 22 -1.90 1.18 -10.48
C SER A 22 -0.64 1.39 -9.63
N PHE A 23 0.36 2.13 -10.14
CA PHE A 23 1.55 2.44 -9.34
C PHE A 23 1.21 3.29 -8.11
N ALA A 24 0.36 4.32 -8.24
CA ALA A 24 -0.06 5.14 -7.11
C ALA A 24 -0.77 4.32 -6.01
N ARG A 25 -1.60 3.34 -6.40
CA ARG A 25 -2.27 2.41 -5.47
C ARG A 25 -1.28 1.47 -4.77
N ALA A 26 -0.27 1.01 -5.50
CA ALA A 26 0.76 0.11 -4.99
C ALA A 26 1.94 0.83 -4.31
N GLN A 27 2.00 2.17 -4.35
CA GLN A 27 3.16 2.96 -3.89
C GLN A 27 3.56 2.64 -2.43
N ASN A 28 2.56 2.43 -1.56
CA ASN A 28 2.77 2.13 -0.14
C ASN A 28 3.45 0.77 0.09
N ILE A 29 3.17 -0.21 -0.77
CA ILE A 29 3.73 -1.57 -0.69
C ILE A 29 4.93 -1.76 -1.62
N PHE A 30 5.21 -0.80 -2.51
CA PHE A 30 6.35 -0.82 -3.42
C PHE A 30 7.66 -0.53 -2.67
N LYS A 31 8.31 -1.61 -2.23
CA LYS A 31 9.63 -1.60 -1.60
C LYS A 31 10.69 -2.07 -2.61
N PRO A 32 11.63 -1.21 -3.05
CA PRO A 32 12.68 -1.60 -3.99
C PRO A 32 13.52 -2.80 -3.52
N GLU A 33 13.70 -2.94 -2.20
CA GLU A 33 14.48 -4.00 -1.56
C GLU A 33 13.85 -5.40 -1.72
N SER A 34 12.53 -5.48 -1.93
CA SER A 34 11.81 -6.74 -2.10
C SER A 34 12.12 -7.43 -3.43
N PHE A 35 12.62 -6.68 -4.41
CA PHE A 35 12.97 -7.19 -5.73
C PHE A 35 14.34 -7.88 -5.73
N ASP A 36 14.57 -8.71 -6.75
CA ASP A 36 15.87 -9.31 -7.06
C ASP A 36 16.94 -8.24 -7.16
N ARG A 37 18.16 -8.53 -6.67
CA ARG A 37 19.30 -7.59 -6.62
C ARG A 37 19.57 -6.89 -7.95
N LYS A 38 19.27 -7.53 -9.09
CA LYS A 38 19.42 -6.93 -10.42
C LYS A 38 18.33 -5.90 -10.75
N LEU A 39 17.13 -6.05 -10.22
CA LEU A 39 15.98 -5.18 -10.43
C LEU A 39 15.86 -4.06 -9.39
N GLN A 40 16.49 -4.19 -8.21
CA GLN A 40 16.46 -3.16 -7.16
C GLN A 40 16.89 -1.76 -7.65
N PRO A 41 17.96 -1.59 -8.46
CA PRO A 41 18.34 -0.27 -8.96
C PRO A 41 17.27 0.38 -9.83
N ILE A 42 16.55 -0.45 -10.60
CA ILE A 42 15.46 -0.02 -11.48
C ILE A 42 14.24 0.36 -10.65
N ALA A 43 13.83 -0.50 -9.72
CA ALA A 43 12.71 -0.23 -8.82
C ALA A 43 12.97 1.05 -8.00
N LYS A 44 14.20 1.25 -7.52
CA LYS A 44 14.60 2.48 -6.83
C LYS A 44 14.49 3.70 -7.75
N PHE A 45 15.00 3.60 -8.98
CA PHE A 45 14.88 4.70 -9.94
C PHE A 45 13.41 5.07 -10.23
N VAL A 46 12.53 4.09 -10.42
CA VAL A 46 11.10 4.32 -10.66
C VAL A 46 10.45 5.03 -9.47
N LYS A 47 10.72 4.55 -8.25
CA LYS A 47 10.19 5.16 -7.03
C LYS A 47 10.70 6.58 -6.83
N ASP A 48 12.01 6.79 -6.90
CA ASP A 48 12.63 8.11 -6.70
C ASP A 48 12.13 9.12 -7.76
N TYR A 49 11.99 8.67 -9.02
CA TYR A 49 11.49 9.51 -10.11
C TYR A 49 10.02 9.89 -9.91
N MET A 50 9.16 8.95 -9.52
CA MET A 50 7.76 9.25 -9.21
C MET A 50 7.64 10.16 -7.98
N ASP A 51 8.48 9.98 -6.96
CA ASP A 51 8.47 10.82 -5.77
C ASP A 51 8.90 12.26 -6.07
N GLU A 52 9.90 12.45 -6.93
CA GLU A 52 10.45 13.75 -7.31
C GLU A 52 9.58 14.49 -8.34
N TYR A 53 9.17 13.82 -9.42
CA TYR A 53 8.49 14.45 -10.56
C TYR A 53 6.98 14.24 -10.58
N LYS A 54 6.43 13.39 -9.70
CA LYS A 54 5.00 13.01 -9.67
C LYS A 54 4.46 12.46 -10.99
N VAL A 55 5.36 12.01 -11.86
CA VAL A 55 5.04 11.39 -13.15
C VAL A 55 5.86 10.11 -13.28
N MET A 56 5.30 9.12 -13.98
CA MET A 56 6.00 7.86 -14.25
C MET A 56 7.12 8.07 -15.28
N PRO A 57 8.30 7.46 -15.09
CA PRO A 57 9.36 7.52 -16.09
C PRO A 57 8.99 6.70 -17.33
N ASP A 58 9.44 7.14 -18.49
CA ASP A 58 9.28 6.36 -19.72
C ASP A 58 10.18 5.11 -19.70
N VAL A 59 9.69 4.02 -20.30
CA VAL A 59 10.44 2.76 -20.44
C VAL A 59 11.80 2.99 -21.12
N GLU A 60 11.86 3.94 -22.06
CA GLU A 60 13.10 4.33 -22.74
C GLU A 60 14.09 5.03 -21.80
N GLN A 61 13.62 5.87 -20.88
CA GLN A 61 14.47 6.53 -19.88
C GLN A 61 15.05 5.52 -18.89
N VAL A 62 14.24 4.55 -18.47
CA VAL A 62 14.68 3.46 -17.59
C VAL A 62 15.74 2.60 -18.31
N ASN A 63 15.48 2.23 -19.57
CA ASN A 63 16.40 1.44 -20.39
C ASN A 63 17.69 2.20 -20.76
N ALA A 64 17.66 3.53 -20.79
CA ALA A 64 18.85 4.34 -21.04
C ALA A 64 19.79 4.38 -19.82
N LYS A 65 19.24 4.30 -18.60
CA LYS A 65 20.01 4.33 -17.34
C LYS A 65 20.42 2.96 -16.83
N HIS A 66 19.75 1.89 -17.27
CA HIS A 66 19.96 0.54 -16.78
C HIS A 66 20.15 -0.48 -17.91
N ASP A 67 20.98 -1.49 -17.68
CA ASP A 67 21.32 -2.53 -18.67
C ASP A 67 20.16 -3.50 -18.96
N ILE A 68 19.18 -3.58 -18.05
CA ILE A 68 18.04 -4.49 -18.20
C ILE A 68 16.98 -3.82 -19.05
N LYS A 69 16.81 -4.34 -20.28
CA LYS A 69 15.77 -3.88 -21.20
C LYS A 69 14.39 -4.30 -20.72
N LEU A 70 13.62 -3.35 -20.23
CA LEU A 70 12.19 -3.44 -19.98
C LEU A 70 11.43 -3.33 -21.30
N LYS A 71 10.36 -4.12 -21.43
CA LYS A 71 9.40 -4.04 -22.51
C LYS A 71 8.27 -3.10 -22.13
N SER A 72 7.78 -2.36 -23.12
CA SER A 72 6.59 -1.52 -22.96
C SER A 72 5.36 -2.42 -22.93
N ALA A 73 4.65 -2.44 -21.80
CA ALA A 73 3.36 -3.11 -21.66
C ALA A 73 2.19 -2.16 -21.97
N LYS A 74 2.33 -1.37 -23.05
CA LYS A 74 1.27 -0.47 -23.53
C LYS A 74 0.13 -1.34 -24.09
N ASP A 75 -1.12 -1.00 -23.78
CA ASP A 75 -2.37 -1.64 -24.23
C ASP A 75 -2.83 -2.92 -23.49
N LEU A 76 -2.57 -3.04 -22.18
CA LEU A 76 -3.18 -4.07 -21.35
C LEU A 76 -4.62 -3.71 -20.93
N ASP A 77 -5.51 -4.71 -20.93
CA ASP A 77 -6.88 -4.57 -20.41
C ASP A 77 -6.86 -4.21 -18.90
N PRO A 78 -7.75 -3.33 -18.41
CA PRO A 78 -7.91 -3.00 -16.99
C PRO A 78 -7.96 -4.22 -16.05
N SER A 79 -8.50 -5.35 -16.53
CA SER A 79 -8.60 -6.60 -15.77
C SER A 79 -7.23 -7.18 -15.41
N HIS A 80 -6.21 -6.98 -16.25
CA HIS A 80 -4.85 -7.44 -15.97
C HIS A 80 -4.18 -6.63 -14.86
N PHE A 81 -4.56 -5.36 -14.68
CA PHE A 81 -4.05 -4.53 -13.59
C PHE A 81 -4.65 -4.92 -12.23
N ASN A 82 -5.92 -5.34 -12.18
CA ASN A 82 -6.49 -5.88 -10.94
C ASN A 82 -5.77 -7.16 -10.51
N TRP A 83 -5.52 -8.08 -11.45
CA TRP A 83 -4.72 -9.26 -11.17
C TRP A 83 -3.29 -8.91 -10.73
N LEU A 84 -2.65 -7.94 -11.39
CA LEU A 84 -1.32 -7.46 -11.01
C LEU A 84 -1.30 -6.95 -9.57
N LEU A 85 -2.28 -6.13 -9.19
CA LEU A 85 -2.35 -5.56 -7.84
C LEU A 85 -2.50 -6.65 -6.78
N ASP A 86 -3.36 -7.64 -7.01
CA ASP A 86 -3.58 -8.76 -6.09
C ASP A 86 -2.33 -9.65 -5.94
N GLU A 87 -1.68 -9.98 -7.05
CA GLU A 87 -0.43 -10.74 -7.05
C GLU A 87 0.73 -9.94 -6.43
N PHE A 88 0.81 -8.65 -6.72
CA PHE A 88 1.85 -7.77 -6.18
C PHE A 88 1.70 -7.55 -4.67
N GLU A 89 0.47 -7.50 -4.16
CA GLU A 89 0.19 -7.50 -2.73
C GLU A 89 0.73 -8.77 -2.07
N THR A 90 0.43 -9.93 -2.66
CA THR A 90 0.88 -11.23 -2.16
C THR A 90 2.41 -11.35 -2.19
N PHE A 91 3.04 -10.88 -3.26
CA PHE A 91 4.49 -10.79 -3.39
C PHE A 91 5.11 -9.90 -2.31
N SER A 92 4.56 -8.69 -2.13
CA SER A 92 5.07 -7.71 -1.17
C SER A 92 4.97 -8.22 0.27
N ARG A 93 3.85 -8.87 0.62
CA ARG A 93 3.64 -9.51 1.92
C ARG A 93 4.62 -10.65 2.16
N HIS A 94 4.81 -11.52 1.17
CA HIS A 94 5.77 -12.63 1.28
C HIS A 94 7.20 -12.12 1.49
N LYS A 95 7.62 -11.10 0.73
CA LYS A 95 8.96 -10.52 0.85
C LYS A 95 9.15 -9.76 2.16
N ALA A 96 8.12 -9.05 2.63
CA ALA A 96 8.15 -8.40 3.94
C ALA A 96 8.33 -9.42 5.07
N LEU A 97 7.64 -10.57 5.00
CA LEU A 97 7.78 -11.65 5.97
C LEU A 97 9.17 -12.30 5.91
N GLU A 98 9.69 -12.61 4.73
CA GLU A 98 11.08 -13.10 4.59
C GLU A 98 12.09 -12.14 5.21
N HIS A 99 11.94 -10.84 4.94
CA HIS A 99 12.83 -9.82 5.49
C HIS A 99 12.72 -9.72 7.02
N ALA A 100 11.50 -9.73 7.56
CA ALA A 100 11.27 -9.69 9.01
C ALA A 100 11.86 -10.94 9.69
N ILE A 101 11.76 -12.13 9.09
CA ILE A 101 12.36 -13.36 9.62
C ILE A 101 13.89 -13.26 9.63
N LEU A 102 14.50 -12.77 8.55
CA LEU A 102 15.95 -12.61 8.49
C LEU A 102 16.48 -11.61 9.52
N GLN A 103 15.80 -10.47 9.70
CA GLN A 103 16.22 -9.46 10.68
C GLN A 103 15.92 -9.88 12.12
N SER A 104 14.85 -10.64 12.34
CA SER A 104 14.52 -11.15 13.68
C SER A 104 15.51 -12.20 14.17
N ALA A 105 16.21 -12.91 13.28
CA ALA A 105 17.27 -13.85 13.69
C ALA A 105 18.33 -13.17 14.58
N ASP A 106 18.83 -12.00 14.17
CA ASP A 106 19.83 -11.23 14.93
C ASP A 106 19.29 -10.71 16.28
N LEU A 107 17.98 -10.46 16.37
CA LEU A 107 17.33 -9.95 17.58
C LEU A 107 17.02 -11.08 18.57
N LEU A 108 16.63 -12.25 18.05
CA LEU A 108 16.43 -13.47 18.83
C LEU A 108 17.74 -13.93 19.48
N GLU A 109 18.87 -13.81 18.79
CA GLU A 109 20.19 -14.10 19.37
C GLU A 109 20.55 -13.19 20.56
N LYS A 110 20.07 -11.93 20.53
CA LYS A 110 20.26 -10.95 21.61
C LYS A 110 19.26 -11.10 22.76
N GLY A 111 18.21 -11.89 22.57
CA GLY A 111 17.13 -12.09 23.56
C GLY A 111 16.05 -11.01 23.54
N ASP A 112 16.02 -10.15 22.53
CA ASP A 112 15.04 -9.06 22.40
C ASP A 112 13.83 -9.51 21.58
N TYR A 113 12.80 -10.03 22.26
CA TYR A 113 11.60 -10.58 21.61
C TYR A 113 10.53 -9.54 21.24
N ALA A 114 10.45 -8.43 21.96
CA ALA A 114 9.43 -7.40 21.71
C ALA A 114 9.52 -6.80 20.29
N PRO A 115 10.71 -6.41 19.78
CA PRO A 115 10.82 -5.89 18.42
C PRO A 115 10.48 -6.92 17.35
N VAL A 116 10.70 -8.21 17.62
CA VAL A 116 10.39 -9.30 16.68
C VAL A 116 8.89 -9.42 16.46
N GLU A 117 8.09 -9.31 17.53
CA GLU A 117 6.63 -9.34 17.43
C GLU A 117 6.10 -8.19 16.58
N ASP A 118 6.62 -6.97 16.78
CA ASP A 118 6.24 -5.79 16.02
C ASP A 118 6.62 -5.92 14.53
N MET A 119 7.83 -6.40 14.23
CA MET A 119 8.28 -6.61 12.86
C MET A 119 7.41 -7.63 12.10
N VAL A 120 6.99 -8.71 12.76
CA VAL A 120 6.11 -9.70 12.16
C VAL A 120 4.71 -9.11 11.94
N LYS A 121 4.17 -8.36 12.91
CA LYS A 121 2.88 -7.67 12.75
C LYS A 121 2.90 -6.69 11.57
N ASP A 122 3.94 -5.88 11.47
CA ASP A 122 4.10 -4.92 10.37
C ASP A 122 4.18 -5.63 9.02
N ALA A 123 4.91 -6.74 8.93
CA ALA A 123 5.01 -7.53 7.71
C ALA A 123 3.66 -8.16 7.30
N VAL A 124 2.85 -8.63 8.25
CA VAL A 124 1.51 -9.18 8.00
C VAL A 124 0.52 -8.10 7.53
N ASN A 125 0.68 -6.88 8.06
CA ASN A 125 -0.15 -5.73 7.72
C ASN A 125 0.21 -5.05 6.38
N VAL A 126 1.26 -5.51 5.69
CA VAL A 126 1.56 -5.07 4.32
C VAL A 126 0.41 -5.50 3.40
N GLY A 127 -0.35 -4.52 2.92
CA GLY A 127 -1.48 -4.70 2.03
C GLY A 127 -1.77 -3.44 1.23
N LEU A 128 -2.49 -3.59 0.12
CA LEU A 128 -2.97 -2.43 -0.63
C LEU A 128 -3.93 -1.62 0.24
N THR A 129 -3.80 -0.31 0.22
CA THR A 129 -4.73 0.60 0.89
C THR A 129 -6.03 0.63 0.08
N ARG A 130 -6.89 -0.38 0.28
CA ARG A 130 -8.12 -0.58 -0.51
C ARG A 130 -9.25 0.36 -0.14
N ASP A 131 -9.20 0.98 1.03
CA ASP A 131 -10.27 1.86 1.48
C ASP A 131 -9.70 2.96 2.41
N LEU A 132 -9.65 4.20 1.93
CA LEU A 132 -9.22 5.37 2.70
C LEU A 132 -10.38 6.07 3.41
N GLY A 133 -11.59 5.51 3.40
CA GLY A 133 -12.67 5.97 4.26
C GLY A 133 -14.05 5.94 3.62
N THR A 134 -15.05 6.21 4.47
CA THR A 134 -16.47 6.32 4.10
C THR A 134 -16.66 7.09 2.80
N ASP A 135 -17.22 6.43 1.80
CA ASP A 135 -17.53 7.00 0.50
C ASP A 135 -18.48 8.19 0.71
N TYR A 136 -17.91 9.40 0.67
CA TYR A 136 -18.57 10.62 1.10
C TYR A 136 -19.85 10.90 0.30
N PHE A 137 -19.95 10.32 -0.90
CA PHE A 137 -21.02 10.53 -1.86
C PHE A 137 -21.94 9.33 -2.04
N GLU A 138 -21.71 8.21 -1.36
CA GLU A 138 -22.54 7.00 -1.49
C GLU A 138 -23.96 7.22 -0.93
N ASP A 139 -24.09 7.92 0.21
CA ASP A 139 -25.39 8.33 0.76
C ASP A 139 -25.38 9.77 1.34
N PRO A 140 -25.46 10.80 0.47
CA PRO A 140 -25.51 12.20 0.91
C PRO A 140 -26.78 12.49 1.73
N LYS A 141 -27.87 11.78 1.45
CA LYS A 141 -29.17 12.01 2.07
C LYS A 141 -29.18 11.47 3.51
N GLY A 142 -28.81 10.21 3.72
CA GLY A 142 -28.71 9.64 5.06
C GLY A 142 -27.68 10.38 5.92
N ARG A 143 -26.61 10.92 5.32
CA ARG A 143 -25.64 11.76 6.04
C ARG A 143 -26.23 13.10 6.49
N LEU A 144 -27.03 13.76 5.64
CA LEU A 144 -27.76 14.98 6.01
C LEU A 144 -28.84 14.70 7.07
N GLU A 145 -29.52 13.57 6.99
CA GLU A 145 -30.49 13.14 7.99
C GLU A 145 -29.83 12.82 9.33
N ALA A 146 -28.69 12.13 9.33
CA ALA A 146 -27.89 11.85 10.53
C ALA A 146 -27.32 13.13 11.16
N LEU A 147 -26.85 14.07 10.34
CA LEU A 147 -26.43 15.41 10.78
C LEU A 147 -27.58 16.17 11.45
N LYS A 148 -28.77 16.10 10.86
CA LYS A 148 -29.97 16.75 11.40
C LYS A 148 -30.46 16.07 12.68
N ALA A 149 -30.39 14.75 12.78
CA ALA A 149 -30.85 13.99 13.94
C ALA A 149 -29.90 14.13 15.14
N ASN A 150 -28.59 14.11 14.89
CA ASN A 150 -27.57 14.10 15.95
C ASN A 150 -26.89 15.46 16.14
N ASN A 151 -27.36 16.51 15.48
CA ASN A 151 -26.79 17.85 15.50
C ASN A 151 -25.26 17.89 15.21
N GLY A 152 -24.78 16.89 14.46
CA GLY A 152 -23.35 16.72 14.15
C GLY A 152 -22.49 16.06 15.23
N GLN A 153 -23.07 15.51 16.30
CA GLN A 153 -22.35 14.81 17.37
C GLN A 153 -22.34 13.29 17.15
N VAL A 154 -21.30 12.63 17.68
CA VAL A 154 -21.13 11.17 17.63
C VAL A 154 -21.39 10.59 19.02
N SER A 155 -22.42 9.75 19.15
CA SER A 155 -22.77 9.11 20.43
C SER A 155 -21.59 8.29 20.97
N THR A 156 -21.36 8.39 22.28
CA THR A 156 -20.40 7.57 23.01
C THR A 156 -20.87 6.12 23.21
N GLY A 157 -22.12 5.81 22.84
CA GLY A 157 -22.78 4.52 23.10
C GLY A 157 -23.40 4.41 24.50
N TRP A 158 -23.17 5.38 25.39
CA TRP A 158 -23.69 5.41 26.76
C TRP A 158 -24.61 6.61 26.96
N GLN A 159 -25.93 6.36 27.08
CA GLN A 159 -26.94 7.42 27.20
C GLN A 159 -26.67 8.42 28.35
N ASN A 160 -26.11 7.93 29.47
CA ASN A 160 -25.78 8.78 30.62
C ASN A 160 -24.59 9.72 30.36
N ILE A 161 -23.67 9.33 29.47
CA ILE A 161 -22.51 10.12 29.07
C ILE A 161 -22.92 11.09 27.97
N ASP A 162 -23.66 10.62 26.96
CA ASP A 162 -24.19 11.46 25.87
C ASP A 162 -25.05 12.60 26.40
N LYS A 163 -25.89 12.33 27.42
CA LYS A 163 -26.71 13.37 28.05
C LYS A 163 -25.86 14.47 28.72
N LYS A 164 -24.69 14.12 29.26
CA LYS A 164 -23.75 15.08 29.86
C LYS A 164 -22.90 15.80 28.82
N LEU A 165 -22.63 15.15 27.69
CA LEU A 165 -21.92 15.70 26.54
C LEU A 165 -22.85 16.37 25.51
N PHE A 166 -24.10 16.62 25.89
CA PHE A 166 -25.12 17.26 25.06
C PHE A 166 -25.44 16.55 23.73
N GLY A 167 -25.18 15.25 23.63
CA GLY A 167 -25.47 14.40 22.46
C GLY A 167 -24.26 13.61 21.94
N GLY A 168 -23.10 13.71 22.59
CA GLY A 168 -21.93 12.86 22.34
C GLY A 168 -20.65 13.67 22.09
N PHE A 169 -19.66 13.05 21.44
CA PHE A 169 -18.44 13.73 21.03
C PHE A 169 -18.71 14.76 19.93
N ASN A 170 -18.06 15.92 20.01
CA ASN A 170 -18.12 16.91 18.94
C ASN A 170 -17.21 16.51 17.77
N ARG A 171 -17.51 17.04 16.59
CA ARG A 171 -16.68 16.88 15.40
C ARG A 171 -15.29 17.45 15.62
N GLY A 172 -14.26 16.61 15.42
CA GLY A 172 -12.85 16.99 15.54
C GLY A 172 -12.25 16.77 16.92
N GLU A 173 -13.03 16.26 17.88
CA GLU A 173 -12.49 15.72 19.12
C GLU A 173 -11.85 14.36 18.85
N LEU A 174 -10.74 14.08 19.54
CA LEU A 174 -10.09 12.77 19.52
C LEU A 174 -10.96 11.79 20.31
N ASN A 175 -11.59 10.86 19.60
CA ASN A 175 -12.46 9.83 20.15
C ASN A 175 -11.73 8.49 20.26
#